data_AF-A0A396PEA0-F1
#
_entry.id   AF-A0A396PEA0-F1
#
_cell.length_a   1.000
_cell.length_b   1.000
_cell.length_c   1.000
_cell.angle_alpha   90.00
_cell.angle_beta   90.00
_cell.angle_gamma   90.00
#
_symmetry.space_group_name_H-M   'P 1'
#
loop_
_entity.id
_entity.type
_entity.pdbx_description
1 polymer ?
#
loop_
_entity_poly.entity_id
_entity_poly.type
_entity_poly.pdbx_seq_one_letter_code
_entity_poly.pdbx_strand_id
1 'polypeptide(L)'
;MNTNQKDQSDEEKDRSGFDSDDFLEILSIKCRSGEFVKRCMLEEKAATVQKKWKEAVKISFPYDLTQLQVFSFNNGIAFLTVYLAYKNKDVQEIYQLINPGYIDDKKQEIQDSLLAILEQEVFESWHKEYGVQLKWFGQSEKTKIYMMKEAYRLNVAALPKRFEERKIAEKIAYNEHRLIDVTKEFSDLSEKDVEYASGARDVNDSHYGWACAITSQEIAYAYGPKPGKTVPLTAEALLERAEDDLALTMIVMYQKYTCMLLNEKIHERFQGISAQSIRGLKKEALEFIAYGTLTPSQVSK
;
A
#
# COMPACT_ATOMS: atom_id res chain seq x y z
N MET A 1 27.23 -46.75 -40.37
CA MET A 1 27.97 -45.52 -40.73
C MET A 1 27.00 -44.54 -41.34
N ASN A 2 26.96 -43.33 -40.76
CA ASN A 2 26.58 -42.03 -41.33
C ASN A 2 25.19 -41.88 -41.97
N THR A 3 24.22 -41.32 -41.23
CA THR A 3 23.88 -39.87 -41.11
C THR A 3 23.20 -39.30 -42.35
N ASN A 4 21.86 -39.38 -42.35
CA ASN A 4 21.02 -38.40 -43.02
C ASN A 4 20.32 -37.60 -41.92
N GLN A 5 20.68 -36.32 -41.85
CA GLN A 5 19.97 -35.30 -41.10
C GLN A 5 18.52 -35.25 -41.59
N LYS A 6 17.58 -35.45 -40.67
CA LYS A 6 16.19 -35.07 -40.83
C LYS A 6 15.93 -33.96 -39.83
N ASP A 7 15.49 -32.82 -40.36
CA ASP A 7 14.94 -31.70 -39.64
C ASP A 7 13.94 -32.18 -38.57
N GLN A 8 14.32 -32.02 -37.31
CA GLN A 8 13.34 -31.87 -36.24
C GLN A 8 13.23 -30.37 -36.00
N SER A 9 12.10 -29.84 -36.40
CA SER A 9 11.59 -28.55 -35.94
C SER A 9 11.44 -28.63 -34.42
N ASP A 10 12.49 -28.22 -33.71
CA ASP A 10 12.32 -27.75 -32.34
C ASP A 10 11.49 -26.48 -32.45
N GLU A 11 10.21 -26.60 -32.11
CA GLU A 11 9.39 -25.45 -31.74
C GLU A 11 10.11 -24.76 -30.58
N GLU A 12 10.92 -23.75 -30.90
CA GLU A 12 11.27 -22.68 -29.98
C GLU A 12 9.94 -22.16 -29.46
N LYS A 13 9.55 -22.63 -28.27
CA LYS A 13 8.56 -21.96 -27.44
C LYS A 13 8.95 -20.51 -27.43
N ASP A 14 8.15 -19.72 -28.14
CA ASP A 14 8.16 -18.28 -28.16
C ASP A 14 8.37 -17.84 -26.72
N ARG A 15 9.61 -17.47 -26.40
CA ARG A 15 9.95 -16.83 -25.15
C ARG A 15 9.36 -15.45 -25.34
N SER A 16 8.06 -15.35 -25.10
CA SER A 16 7.28 -14.13 -25.19
C SER A 16 8.10 -13.07 -24.46
N GLY A 17 8.76 -12.23 -25.26
CA GLY A 17 9.55 -11.12 -24.77
C GLY A 17 8.65 -10.33 -23.85
N PHE A 18 9.08 -10.19 -22.60
CA PHE A 18 8.35 -9.48 -21.58
C PHE A 18 8.38 -8.00 -21.98
N ASP A 19 7.36 -7.56 -22.71
CA ASP A 19 7.18 -6.16 -23.06
C ASP A 19 6.62 -5.46 -21.83
N SER A 20 7.42 -4.61 -21.23
CA SER A 20 7.24 -4.06 -19.88
C SER A 20 6.20 -2.95 -19.80
N ASP A 21 5.35 -2.81 -20.82
CA ASP A 21 4.65 -1.57 -21.08
C ASP A 21 3.30 -1.42 -20.38
N ASP A 22 2.81 -2.43 -19.65
CA ASP A 22 1.47 -2.33 -19.11
C ASP A 22 1.27 -3.04 -17.74
N PHE A 23 1.71 -2.34 -16.69
CA PHE A 23 1.46 -2.68 -15.28
C PHE A 23 -0.03 -2.57 -14.92
N LEU A 24 -0.73 -1.63 -15.57
CA LEU A 24 -2.19 -1.54 -15.55
C LEU A 24 -2.83 -2.68 -16.33
N GLU A 25 -2.19 -3.32 -17.31
CA GLU A 25 -2.59 -4.62 -17.87
C GLU A 25 -2.28 -5.78 -16.93
N ILE A 26 -1.20 -5.80 -16.15
CA ILE A 26 -0.99 -6.92 -15.21
C ILE A 26 -2.13 -6.96 -14.20
N LEU A 27 -2.46 -5.80 -13.63
CA LEU A 27 -3.65 -5.66 -12.80
C LEU A 27 -4.90 -5.80 -13.68
N SER A 28 -5.09 -5.10 -14.78
CA SER A 28 -6.36 -5.16 -15.50
C SER A 28 -6.62 -6.47 -16.23
N ILE A 29 -5.65 -7.18 -16.80
CA ILE A 29 -5.80 -8.52 -17.39
C ILE A 29 -6.13 -9.55 -16.29
N LYS A 30 -5.36 -9.60 -15.19
CA LYS A 30 -5.59 -10.59 -14.12
C LYS A 30 -6.70 -10.20 -13.12
N CYS A 31 -7.02 -8.93 -12.99
CA CYS A 31 -8.20 -8.42 -12.26
C CYS A 31 -9.46 -8.47 -13.12
N ARG A 32 -9.40 -8.29 -14.46
CA ARG A 32 -10.58 -8.47 -15.36
C ARG A 32 -11.01 -9.93 -15.42
N SER A 33 -10.10 -10.89 -15.26
CA SER A 33 -10.53 -12.30 -15.10
C SER A 33 -11.17 -12.57 -13.74
N GLY A 34 -11.00 -11.68 -12.75
CA GLY A 34 -11.49 -11.85 -11.38
C GLY A 34 -10.77 -12.95 -10.58
N GLU A 35 -9.71 -13.56 -11.15
CA GLU A 35 -9.06 -14.74 -10.58
C GLU A 35 -7.92 -14.42 -9.60
N PHE A 36 -7.35 -13.21 -9.66
CA PHE A 36 -6.18 -12.84 -8.85
C PHE A 36 -6.52 -11.98 -7.62
N VAL A 37 -7.14 -10.82 -7.84
CA VAL A 37 -7.56 -9.90 -6.78
C VAL A 37 -8.90 -9.27 -7.11
N LYS A 38 -9.78 -9.20 -6.11
CA LYS A 38 -11.02 -8.46 -6.15
C LYS A 38 -10.85 -7.15 -5.38
N ARG A 39 -11.01 -6.03 -6.08
CA ARG A 39 -11.04 -4.69 -5.48
C ARG A 39 -12.48 -4.23 -5.36
N CYS A 40 -12.90 -3.87 -4.15
CA CYS A 40 -14.22 -3.28 -3.91
C CYS A 40 -14.07 -1.90 -3.28
N MET A 41 -14.62 -0.90 -3.97
CA MET A 41 -14.81 0.43 -3.40
C MET A 41 -16.05 0.42 -2.50
N LEU A 42 -15.93 0.93 -1.28
CA LEU A 42 -17.00 0.89 -0.28
C LEU A 42 -17.55 2.29 -0.02
N GLU A 43 -17.97 3.00 -1.07
CA GLU A 43 -18.36 4.43 -1.00
C GLU A 43 -19.50 4.69 0.01
N GLU A 44 -20.59 3.92 -0.07
CA GLU A 44 -21.73 4.08 0.86
C GLU A 44 -21.33 3.77 2.31
N LYS A 45 -20.41 2.82 2.50
CA LYS A 45 -19.90 2.46 3.82
C LYS A 45 -18.92 3.49 4.36
N ALA A 46 -18.11 4.14 3.51
CA ALA A 46 -17.19 5.18 3.95
C ALA A 46 -17.94 6.31 4.68
N ALA A 47 -19.02 6.83 4.10
CA ALA A 47 -19.85 7.84 4.73
C ALA A 47 -20.51 7.34 6.04
N THR A 48 -20.98 6.09 6.04
CA THR A 48 -21.60 5.48 7.23
C THR A 48 -20.60 5.31 8.37
N VAL A 49 -19.40 4.78 8.08
CA VAL A 49 -18.31 4.59 9.03
C VAL A 49 -17.86 5.94 9.57
N GLN A 50 -17.63 6.94 8.70
CA GLN A 50 -17.22 8.28 9.11
C GLN A 50 -18.23 8.90 10.08
N LYS A 51 -19.54 8.82 9.77
CA LYS A 51 -20.60 9.33 10.63
C LYS A 51 -20.62 8.64 11.98
N LYS A 52 -20.66 7.29 12.00
CA LYS A 52 -20.69 6.52 13.24
C LYS A 52 -19.45 6.74 14.09
N TRP A 53 -18.28 6.90 13.46
CA TRP A 53 -17.03 7.14 14.15
C TRP A 53 -17.03 8.50 14.85
N LYS A 54 -17.49 9.55 14.16
CA LYS A 54 -17.67 10.87 14.76
C LYS A 54 -18.72 10.92 15.87
N GLU A 55 -19.77 10.10 15.78
CA GLU A 55 -20.81 10.00 16.81
C GLU A 55 -20.36 9.20 18.05
N ALA A 56 -19.53 8.18 17.84
CA ALA A 56 -19.05 7.31 18.90
C ALA A 56 -17.95 7.95 19.76
N VAL A 57 -17.12 8.80 19.17
CA VAL A 57 -16.01 9.47 19.85
C VAL A 57 -16.47 10.85 20.35
N LYS A 58 -16.32 11.11 21.66
CA LYS A 58 -16.70 12.42 22.25
C LYS A 58 -15.72 13.55 21.93
N ILE A 59 -14.50 13.19 21.57
CA ILE A 59 -13.39 14.09 21.26
C ILE A 59 -13.42 14.40 19.76
N SER A 60 -13.48 15.69 19.41
CA SER A 60 -13.35 16.13 18.02
C SER A 60 -11.93 15.90 17.51
N PHE A 61 -11.81 15.47 16.25
CA PHE A 61 -10.54 15.32 15.53
C PHE A 61 -10.63 15.97 14.14
N PRO A 62 -9.52 16.53 13.59
CA PRO A 62 -9.56 17.40 12.41
C PRO A 62 -9.31 16.68 11.06
N TYR A 63 -9.49 15.37 11.02
CA TYR A 63 -9.32 14.56 9.81
C TYR A 63 -10.59 13.80 9.47
N ASP A 64 -10.74 13.49 8.18
CA ASP A 64 -11.93 12.89 7.61
C ASP A 64 -11.60 11.56 6.95
N LEU A 65 -12.37 10.52 7.28
CA LEU A 65 -12.41 9.29 6.50
C LEU A 65 -13.19 9.57 5.23
N THR A 66 -12.50 9.67 4.09
CA THR A 66 -13.13 10.00 2.80
C THR A 66 -13.38 8.78 1.94
N GLN A 67 -12.64 7.69 2.16
CA GLN A 67 -12.73 6.50 1.33
C GLN A 67 -12.36 5.25 2.09
N LEU A 68 -12.97 4.14 1.65
CA LEU A 68 -12.81 2.82 2.22
C LEU A 68 -12.78 1.80 1.08
N GLN A 69 -11.80 0.90 1.09
CA GLN A 69 -11.69 -0.14 0.06
C GLN A 69 -11.23 -1.46 0.65
N VAL A 70 -11.61 -2.55 -0.01
CA VAL A 70 -11.10 -3.89 0.29
C VAL A 70 -10.46 -4.50 -0.96
N PHE A 71 -9.24 -4.97 -0.81
CA PHE A 71 -8.55 -5.80 -1.80
C PHE A 71 -8.51 -7.23 -1.28
N SER A 72 -9.19 -8.17 -1.94
CA SER A 72 -9.23 -9.58 -1.56
C SER A 72 -8.50 -10.41 -2.60
N PHE A 73 -7.43 -11.09 -2.19
CA PHE A 73 -6.62 -11.95 -3.04
C PHE A 73 -7.08 -13.41 -2.92
N ASN A 74 -6.88 -14.17 -4.00
CA ASN A 74 -7.31 -15.56 -4.09
C ASN A 74 -6.66 -16.53 -3.09
N ASN A 75 -5.53 -16.15 -2.49
CA ASN A 75 -4.84 -16.93 -1.47
C ASN A 75 -5.36 -16.70 -0.04
N GLY A 76 -6.45 -15.92 0.12
CA GLY A 76 -7.08 -15.64 1.39
C GLY A 76 -6.55 -14.40 2.12
N ILE A 77 -5.55 -13.72 1.57
CA ILE A 77 -5.12 -12.41 2.06
C ILE A 77 -6.15 -11.35 1.64
N ALA A 78 -6.49 -10.45 2.55
CA ALA A 78 -7.23 -9.25 2.23
C ALA A 78 -6.60 -8.02 2.90
N PHE A 79 -6.66 -6.88 2.22
CA PHE A 79 -6.27 -5.58 2.76
C PHE A 79 -7.48 -4.66 2.81
N LEU A 80 -7.74 -4.10 3.98
CA LEU A 80 -8.69 -3.01 4.18
C LEU A 80 -7.90 -1.69 4.18
N THR A 81 -8.26 -0.78 3.29
CA THR A 81 -7.63 0.54 3.20
C THR A 81 -8.59 1.62 3.70
N VAL A 82 -8.12 2.44 4.62
CA VAL A 82 -8.86 3.60 5.16
C VAL A 82 -8.13 4.86 4.73
N TYR A 83 -8.76 5.70 3.91
CA TYR A 83 -8.17 6.97 3.50
C TYR A 83 -8.57 8.08 4.46
N LEU A 84 -7.58 8.72 5.08
CA LEU A 84 -7.77 9.84 5.99
C LEU A 84 -7.25 11.13 5.33
N ALA A 85 -8.16 12.07 5.06
CA ALA A 85 -7.82 13.40 4.58
C ALA A 85 -7.62 14.36 5.75
N TYR A 86 -6.54 15.15 5.71
CA TYR A 86 -6.22 16.14 6.74
C TYR A 86 -5.48 17.33 6.12
N LYS A 87 -5.45 18.45 6.84
CA LYS A 87 -4.64 19.60 6.45
C LYS A 87 -3.27 19.48 7.09
N ASN A 88 -2.23 19.92 6.39
CA ASN A 88 -0.84 19.88 6.87
C ASN A 88 -0.64 20.46 8.29
N LYS A 89 -1.37 21.53 8.64
CA LYS A 89 -1.34 22.11 10.00
C LYS A 89 -1.79 21.15 11.12
N ASP A 90 -2.56 20.12 10.76
CA ASP A 90 -3.17 19.15 11.65
C ASP A 90 -2.39 17.81 11.66
N VAL A 91 -1.22 17.74 10.98
CA VAL A 91 -0.41 16.51 10.86
C VAL A 91 -0.04 15.89 12.21
N GLN A 92 0.09 16.69 13.26
CA GLN A 92 0.37 16.18 14.61
C GLN A 92 -0.79 15.37 15.20
N GLU A 93 -2.03 15.63 14.79
CA GLU A 93 -3.19 14.84 15.21
C GLU A 93 -3.19 13.46 14.53
N ILE A 94 -2.71 13.38 13.29
CA ILE A 94 -2.48 12.11 12.57
C ILE A 94 -1.30 11.36 13.19
N TYR A 95 -0.21 12.05 13.51
CA TYR A 95 0.92 11.47 14.22
C TYR A 95 0.46 10.82 15.53
N GLN A 96 -0.38 11.49 16.32
CA GLN A 96 -0.91 10.93 17.57
C GLN A 96 -1.93 9.80 17.34
N LEU A 97 -2.71 9.86 16.26
CA LEU A 97 -3.65 8.80 15.91
C LEU A 97 -2.93 7.50 15.54
N ILE A 98 -1.82 7.57 14.82
CA ILE A 98 -1.07 6.39 14.38
C ILE A 98 -0.09 5.96 15.48
N ASN A 99 0.53 6.97 16.11
CA ASN A 99 1.54 6.87 17.14
C ASN A 99 2.71 5.92 16.78
N PRO A 100 3.45 6.21 15.69
CA PRO A 100 4.49 5.32 15.21
C PRO A 100 5.62 5.19 16.24
N GLY A 101 5.86 3.98 16.74
CA GLY A 101 7.01 3.68 17.61
C GLY A 101 6.88 4.06 19.09
N TYR A 102 5.72 4.56 19.55
CA TYR A 102 5.52 4.91 20.96
C TYR A 102 4.34 4.16 21.60
N ILE A 103 4.46 3.89 22.90
CA ILE A 103 3.40 3.34 23.76
C ILE A 103 2.69 4.52 24.44
N ASP A 104 2.14 5.44 23.65
CA ASP A 104 1.27 6.50 24.17
C ASP A 104 -0.17 6.23 23.70
N ASP A 105 -1.10 6.19 24.63
CA ASP A 105 -2.48 5.75 24.40
C ASP A 105 -3.47 6.92 24.36
N LYS A 106 -2.97 8.16 24.20
CA LYS A 106 -3.78 9.40 24.13
C LYS A 106 -4.95 9.37 23.14
N LYS A 107 -4.83 8.62 22.04
CA LYS A 107 -5.86 8.51 20.99
C LYS A 107 -6.48 7.11 20.92
N GLN A 108 -6.29 6.27 21.95
CA GLN A 108 -6.77 4.90 21.95
C GLN A 108 -8.30 4.81 21.79
N GLU A 109 -9.07 5.67 22.46
CA GLU A 109 -10.54 5.72 22.28
C GLU A 109 -10.94 5.93 20.81
N ILE A 110 -10.21 6.78 20.09
CA ILE A 110 -10.46 7.07 18.67
C ILE A 110 -10.11 5.85 17.80
N GLN A 111 -8.97 5.21 18.07
CA GLN A 111 -8.49 4.02 17.36
C GLN A 111 -9.44 2.84 17.56
N ASP A 112 -9.77 2.50 18.81
CA ASP A 112 -10.61 1.37 19.17
C ASP A 112 -12.03 1.54 18.59
N SER A 113 -12.55 2.77 18.63
CA SER A 113 -13.84 3.10 18.02
C SER A 113 -13.84 2.85 16.51
N LEU A 114 -12.79 3.26 15.80
CA LEU A 114 -12.69 3.03 14.36
C LEU A 114 -12.66 1.53 14.05
N LEU A 115 -11.80 0.76 14.73
CA LEU A 115 -11.66 -0.67 14.51
C LEU A 115 -12.99 -1.42 14.74
N ALA A 116 -13.70 -1.11 15.83
CA ALA A 116 -14.99 -1.72 16.14
C ALA A 116 -16.04 -1.42 15.06
N ILE A 117 -16.08 -0.18 14.56
CA ILE A 117 -17.03 0.22 13.51
C ILE A 117 -16.68 -0.45 12.18
N LEU A 118 -15.39 -0.60 11.85
CA LEU A 118 -14.96 -1.31 10.64
C LEU A 118 -15.36 -2.79 10.70
N GLU A 119 -15.22 -3.46 11.85
CA GLU A 119 -15.70 -4.84 12.00
C GLU A 119 -17.21 -4.94 11.77
N GLN A 120 -17.98 -4.06 12.42
CA GLN A 120 -19.44 -4.05 12.31
C GLN A 120 -19.91 -3.73 10.88
N GLU A 121 -19.39 -2.65 10.28
CA GLU A 121 -19.91 -2.14 9.02
C GLU A 121 -19.31 -2.80 7.79
N VAL A 122 -18.03 -3.17 7.86
CA VAL A 122 -17.32 -3.77 6.73
C VAL A 122 -17.33 -5.28 6.85
N PHE A 123 -16.84 -5.87 7.94
CA PHE A 123 -16.63 -7.32 7.99
C PHE A 123 -17.94 -8.08 7.99
N GLU A 124 -18.95 -7.63 8.75
CA GLU A 124 -20.26 -8.27 8.73
C GLU A 124 -20.94 -8.14 7.37
N SER A 125 -20.86 -6.97 6.73
CA SER A 125 -21.44 -6.75 5.41
C SER A 125 -20.75 -7.63 4.36
N TRP A 126 -19.43 -7.73 4.43
CA TRP A 126 -18.64 -8.59 3.54
C TRP A 126 -19.02 -10.07 3.69
N HIS A 127 -19.24 -10.52 4.92
CA HIS A 127 -19.71 -11.87 5.19
C HIS A 127 -21.12 -12.11 4.62
N LYS A 128 -22.05 -11.15 4.78
CA LYS A 128 -23.41 -11.25 4.25
C LYS A 128 -23.45 -11.25 2.72
N GLU A 129 -22.62 -10.44 2.07
CA GLU A 129 -22.63 -10.27 0.62
C GLU A 129 -21.87 -11.36 -0.13
N TYR A 130 -20.71 -11.79 0.40
CA TYR A 130 -19.81 -12.71 -0.30
C TYR A 130 -19.66 -14.07 0.38
N GLY A 131 -20.25 -14.27 1.57
CA GLY A 131 -20.05 -15.50 2.35
C GLY A 131 -18.64 -15.64 2.93
N VAL A 132 -17.81 -14.60 2.85
CA VAL A 132 -16.40 -14.63 3.28
C VAL A 132 -16.26 -13.94 4.63
N GLN A 133 -15.70 -14.64 5.61
CA GLN A 133 -15.42 -14.06 6.91
C GLN A 133 -14.06 -13.35 6.91
N LEU A 134 -14.07 -12.02 7.09
CA LEU A 134 -12.85 -11.25 7.30
C LEU A 134 -12.44 -11.30 8.78
N LYS A 135 -11.12 -11.35 9.02
CA LYS A 135 -10.52 -11.30 10.36
C LYS A 135 -9.22 -10.50 10.29
N TRP A 136 -8.89 -9.80 11.37
CA TRP A 136 -7.59 -9.16 11.50
C TRP A 136 -6.46 -10.20 11.48
N PHE A 137 -5.38 -9.86 10.78
CA PHE A 137 -4.24 -10.75 10.63
C PHE A 137 -3.45 -10.86 11.94
N GLY A 138 -3.12 -12.09 12.36
CA GLY A 138 -2.14 -12.37 13.42
C GLY A 138 -2.49 -11.91 14.85
N GLN A 139 -3.67 -11.32 15.09
CA GLN A 139 -4.01 -10.75 16.40
C GLN A 139 -5.14 -11.51 17.11
N SER A 140 -4.97 -11.66 18.42
CA SER A 140 -6.05 -12.03 19.35
C SER A 140 -6.97 -10.83 19.61
N GLU A 141 -8.14 -11.06 20.18
CA GLU A 141 -9.04 -9.98 20.61
C GLU A 141 -8.34 -8.92 21.49
N LYS A 142 -7.35 -9.35 22.28
CA LYS A 142 -6.59 -8.49 23.20
C LYS A 142 -5.53 -7.64 22.50
N THR A 143 -5.11 -8.02 21.30
CA THR A 143 -4.00 -7.39 20.58
C THR A 143 -4.46 -6.61 19.34
N LYS A 144 -5.77 -6.60 19.05
CA LYS A 144 -6.40 -5.74 18.04
C LYS A 144 -6.06 -4.26 18.19
N ILE A 145 -5.84 -3.80 19.41
CA ILE A 145 -5.43 -2.42 19.74
C ILE A 145 -4.16 -1.97 19.01
N TYR A 146 -3.33 -2.91 18.54
CA TYR A 146 -2.11 -2.61 17.79
C TYR A 146 -2.31 -2.49 16.28
N MET A 147 -3.51 -2.80 15.74
CA MET A 147 -3.76 -2.78 14.30
C MET A 147 -3.53 -1.42 13.67
N MET A 148 -3.90 -0.33 14.36
CA MET A 148 -3.61 1.02 13.89
C MET A 148 -2.11 1.34 13.90
N LYS A 149 -1.35 0.77 14.84
CA LYS A 149 0.10 1.00 15.00
C LYS A 149 0.93 0.19 14.00
N GLU A 150 0.45 -0.99 13.63
CA GLU A 150 1.12 -1.91 12.69
C GLU A 150 0.67 -1.74 11.23
N ALA A 151 -0.35 -0.91 10.98
CA ALA A 151 -0.85 -0.65 9.64
C ALA A 151 0.25 -0.09 8.74
N TYR A 152 0.34 -0.62 7.52
CA TYR A 152 1.21 -0.06 6.50
C TYR A 152 0.65 1.28 6.03
N ARG A 153 1.51 2.30 5.93
CA ARG A 153 1.09 3.67 5.62
C ARG A 153 1.48 4.07 4.20
N LEU A 154 0.52 4.63 3.48
CA LEU A 154 0.76 5.33 2.23
C LEU A 154 0.36 6.79 2.44
N ASN A 155 1.35 7.64 2.66
CA ASN A 155 1.14 9.07 2.85
C ASN A 155 1.33 9.79 1.51
N VAL A 156 0.48 10.77 1.23
CA VAL A 156 0.57 11.58 0.02
C VAL A 156 0.32 13.04 0.36
N ALA A 157 1.10 13.92 -0.23
CA ALA A 157 0.92 15.37 -0.07
C ALA A 157 1.05 16.12 -1.38
N ALA A 158 0.26 17.19 -1.50
CA ALA A 158 0.34 18.12 -2.61
C ALA A 158 1.14 19.37 -2.20
N LEU A 159 2.11 19.74 -3.03
CA LEU A 159 2.98 20.88 -2.83
C LEU A 159 2.62 22.03 -3.79
N PRO A 160 2.90 23.28 -3.40
CA PRO A 160 2.65 24.44 -4.26
C PRO A 160 3.64 24.57 -5.42
N LYS A 161 4.82 23.93 -5.33
CA LYS A 161 5.89 24.02 -6.32
C LYS A 161 6.55 22.67 -6.53
N ARG A 162 7.12 22.50 -7.72
CA ARG A 162 8.00 21.39 -8.07
C ARG A 162 9.38 21.59 -7.42
N PHE A 163 10.22 20.56 -7.46
CA PHE A 163 11.54 20.59 -6.82
C PHE A 163 12.63 20.95 -7.82
N GLU A 164 13.48 21.91 -7.47
CA GLU A 164 14.64 22.28 -8.30
C GLU A 164 15.77 21.26 -8.19
N GLU A 165 15.96 20.72 -6.97
CA GLU A 165 17.04 19.81 -6.62
C GLU A 165 16.50 18.54 -5.96
N ARG A 166 17.16 17.42 -6.26
CA ARG A 166 16.82 16.11 -5.67
C ARG A 166 16.85 16.15 -4.14
N LYS A 167 17.85 16.80 -3.52
CA LYS A 167 17.96 16.89 -2.05
C LYS A 167 16.79 17.59 -1.38
N ILE A 168 16.19 18.59 -2.05
CA ILE A 168 15.00 19.27 -1.55
C ILE A 168 13.80 18.30 -1.58
N ALA A 169 13.69 17.53 -2.66
CA ALA A 169 12.63 16.55 -2.82
C ALA A 169 12.73 15.42 -1.77
N GLU A 170 13.93 14.90 -1.52
CA GLU A 170 14.22 13.90 -0.49
C GLU A 170 13.85 14.41 0.90
N LYS A 171 14.21 15.66 1.22
CA LYS A 171 13.87 16.28 2.51
C LYS A 171 12.36 16.41 2.73
N ILE A 172 11.61 16.83 1.72
CA ILE A 172 10.15 16.97 1.85
C ILE A 172 9.49 15.59 1.97
N ALA A 173 9.96 14.60 1.20
CA ALA A 173 9.49 13.23 1.34
C ALA A 173 9.80 12.65 2.74
N TYR A 174 10.97 13.00 3.30
CA TYR A 174 11.31 12.66 4.68
C TYR A 174 10.37 13.30 5.70
N ASN A 175 10.01 14.57 5.50
CA ASN A 175 9.05 15.25 6.37
C ASN A 175 7.68 14.55 6.37
N GLU A 176 7.18 14.15 5.18
CA GLU A 176 5.96 13.36 5.06
C GLU A 176 6.06 12.00 5.75
N HIS A 177 7.18 11.30 5.57
CA HIS A 177 7.48 10.04 6.26
C HIS A 177 7.41 10.19 7.78
N ARG A 178 7.97 11.28 8.32
CA ARG A 178 7.97 11.58 9.75
C ARG A 178 6.66 12.20 10.26
N LEU A 179 5.64 12.38 9.39
CA LEU A 179 4.40 13.07 9.72
C LEU A 179 4.66 14.42 10.41
N ILE A 180 5.57 15.19 9.83
CA ILE A 180 5.83 16.58 10.20
C ILE A 180 5.37 17.50 9.09
N ASP A 181 5.17 18.76 9.44
CA ASP A 181 4.79 19.77 8.45
C ASP A 181 5.81 19.80 7.30
N VAL A 182 5.37 19.58 6.06
CA VAL A 182 6.25 19.52 4.89
C VAL A 182 7.03 20.79 4.62
N THR A 183 6.53 21.93 5.08
CA THR A 183 7.20 23.21 4.93
C THR A 183 8.29 23.42 5.98
N LYS A 184 8.38 22.53 6.97
CA LYS A 184 9.36 22.64 8.05
C LYS A 184 10.76 22.26 7.57
N GLU A 185 11.72 23.08 7.96
CA GLU A 185 13.13 22.75 7.79
C GLU A 185 13.55 21.69 8.82
N PHE A 186 13.49 20.41 8.41
CA PHE A 186 13.94 19.27 9.23
C PHE A 186 14.82 18.34 8.41
N SER A 187 15.83 17.76 9.05
CA SER A 187 16.72 16.77 8.44
C SER A 187 17.27 15.89 9.53
N ASP A 188 17.28 14.58 9.29
CA ASP A 188 17.91 13.62 10.16
C ASP A 188 18.76 12.67 9.33
N LEU A 189 19.97 12.38 9.81
CA LEU A 189 20.90 11.44 9.18
C LEU A 189 20.92 10.09 9.92
N SER A 190 20.16 9.96 11.02
CA SER A 190 20.16 8.78 11.87
C SER A 190 19.26 7.65 11.33
N GLU A 191 18.27 7.98 10.49
CA GLU A 191 17.40 7.00 9.85
C GLU A 191 18.08 6.40 8.63
N LYS A 192 18.68 5.22 8.84
CA LYS A 192 19.45 4.49 7.83
C LYS A 192 18.60 3.53 7.00
N ASP A 193 17.34 3.36 7.35
CA ASP A 193 16.38 2.44 6.74
C ASP A 193 15.36 3.14 5.83
N VAL A 194 15.59 4.44 5.54
CA VAL A 194 14.79 5.22 4.60
C VAL A 194 15.48 5.24 3.24
N GLU A 195 14.79 4.69 2.25
CA GLU A 195 15.18 4.77 0.85
C GLU A 195 14.43 5.90 0.15
N TYR A 196 15.11 6.62 -0.74
CA TYR A 196 14.52 7.74 -1.48
C TYR A 196 14.41 7.45 -2.97
N ALA A 197 13.24 7.71 -3.53
CA ALA A 197 13.02 7.70 -4.97
C ALA A 197 12.41 9.02 -5.43
N SER A 198 12.59 9.33 -6.72
CA SER A 198 12.00 10.52 -7.33
C SER A 198 11.71 10.27 -8.80
N GLY A 199 10.79 11.06 -9.35
CA GLY A 199 10.55 11.09 -10.79
C GLY A 199 11.78 11.59 -11.55
N ALA A 200 11.83 11.35 -12.86
CA ALA A 200 12.83 12.00 -13.69
C ALA A 200 12.64 13.52 -13.65
N ARG A 201 13.75 14.26 -13.76
CA ARG A 201 13.70 15.71 -13.91
C ARG A 201 13.08 16.04 -15.26
N ASP A 202 12.01 16.83 -15.25
CA ASP A 202 11.30 17.23 -16.45
C ASP A 202 12.24 18.04 -17.36
N VAL A 203 12.31 17.66 -18.64
CA VAL A 203 13.25 18.27 -19.60
C VAL A 203 12.86 19.70 -19.97
N ASN A 204 11.58 20.05 -19.86
CA ASN A 204 11.06 21.34 -20.31
C ASN A 204 11.13 22.39 -19.20
N ASP A 205 10.78 22.01 -17.97
CA ASP A 205 10.83 22.95 -16.85
C ASP A 205 12.03 22.74 -15.92
N SER A 206 12.84 21.69 -16.10
CA SER A 206 14.00 21.38 -15.26
C SER A 206 13.65 21.23 -13.77
N HIS A 207 12.48 20.71 -13.44
CA HIS A 207 12.11 20.38 -12.07
C HIS A 207 11.68 18.92 -11.92
N TYR A 208 11.75 18.41 -10.70
CA TYR A 208 11.20 17.11 -10.33
C TYR A 208 9.71 17.25 -10.04
N GLY A 209 8.90 16.32 -10.56
CA GLY A 209 7.44 16.33 -10.35
C GLY A 209 7.00 15.67 -9.04
N TRP A 210 7.77 14.73 -8.52
CA TRP A 210 7.46 13.99 -7.29
C TRP A 210 8.73 13.40 -6.67
N ALA A 211 8.66 13.14 -5.37
CA ALA A 211 9.62 12.33 -4.63
C ALA A 211 8.91 11.49 -3.57
N CYS A 212 9.54 10.40 -3.16
CA CYS A 212 9.05 9.60 -2.06
C CYS A 212 10.17 9.06 -1.16
N ALA A 213 9.79 8.82 0.08
CA ALA A 213 10.55 8.12 1.10
C ALA A 213 9.88 6.77 1.34
N ILE A 214 10.67 5.70 1.38
CA ILE A 214 10.21 4.31 1.46
C ILE A 214 10.90 3.64 2.65
N THR A 215 10.10 2.99 3.50
CA THR A 215 10.58 2.14 4.59
C THR A 215 9.83 0.80 4.60
N SER A 216 10.19 -0.06 5.55
CA SER A 216 9.54 -1.38 5.74
C SER A 216 8.05 -1.30 6.13
N GLN A 217 7.58 -0.14 6.60
CA GLN A 217 6.22 0.07 7.12
C GLN A 217 5.48 1.25 6.46
N GLU A 218 6.13 2.04 5.60
CA GLU A 218 5.44 3.12 4.90
C GLU A 218 6.09 3.54 3.58
N ILE A 219 5.28 4.17 2.73
CA ILE A 219 5.73 5.00 1.61
C ILE A 219 5.09 6.38 1.75
N ALA A 220 5.89 7.42 1.61
CA ALA A 220 5.45 8.80 1.73
C ALA A 220 5.79 9.57 0.45
N TYR A 221 4.77 9.96 -0.31
CA TYR A 221 4.92 10.72 -1.55
C TYR A 221 4.66 12.21 -1.34
N ALA A 222 5.48 13.03 -2.00
CA ALA A 222 5.28 14.45 -2.13
C ALA A 222 5.15 14.83 -3.61
N TYR A 223 4.02 15.41 -3.97
CA TYR A 223 3.64 15.73 -5.34
C TYR A 223 3.69 17.22 -5.63
N GLY A 224 4.55 17.60 -6.58
CA GLY A 224 4.53 18.93 -7.16
C GLY A 224 3.33 19.12 -8.11
N PRO A 225 3.03 20.38 -8.47
CA PRO A 225 1.99 20.70 -9.44
C PRO A 225 2.37 20.20 -10.85
N LYS A 226 1.44 20.30 -11.80
CA LYS A 226 1.70 20.03 -13.23
C LYS A 226 2.79 20.98 -13.79
N PRO A 227 3.49 20.61 -14.89
CA PRO A 227 4.57 21.44 -15.43
C PRO A 227 4.09 22.86 -15.72
N GLY A 228 4.92 23.85 -15.36
CA GLY A 228 4.59 25.26 -15.54
C GLY A 228 3.44 25.80 -14.68
N LYS A 229 2.91 25.03 -13.72
CA LYS A 229 1.89 25.49 -12.76
C LYS A 229 2.49 25.72 -11.38
N THR A 230 1.91 26.67 -10.64
CA THR A 230 2.26 26.99 -9.24
C THR A 230 1.11 26.73 -8.28
N VAL A 231 0.06 26.07 -8.76
CA VAL A 231 -1.13 25.75 -7.97
C VAL A 231 -1.02 24.29 -7.56
N PRO A 232 -1.06 23.96 -6.25
CA PRO A 232 -1.06 22.58 -5.77
C PRO A 232 -2.14 21.74 -6.43
N LEU A 233 -1.95 20.42 -6.46
CA LEU A 233 -3.01 19.48 -6.82
C LEU A 233 -4.24 19.70 -5.92
N THR A 234 -5.44 19.57 -6.48
CA THR A 234 -6.66 19.54 -5.67
C THR A 234 -6.72 18.24 -4.88
N ALA A 235 -7.59 18.17 -3.87
CA ALA A 235 -7.75 16.96 -3.08
C ALA A 235 -8.16 15.75 -3.95
N GLU A 236 -9.02 15.97 -4.94
CA GLU A 236 -9.49 14.95 -5.88
C GLU A 236 -8.35 14.46 -6.79
N ALA A 237 -7.55 15.39 -7.33
CA ALA A 237 -6.42 15.04 -8.19
C ALA A 237 -5.27 14.37 -7.42
N LEU A 238 -5.07 14.74 -6.15
CA LEU A 238 -4.13 14.07 -5.26
C LEU A 238 -4.59 12.64 -4.95
N LEU A 239 -5.89 12.47 -4.69
CA LEU A 239 -6.48 11.17 -4.42
C LEU A 239 -6.36 10.25 -5.64
N GLU A 240 -6.73 10.72 -6.83
CA GLU A 240 -6.59 9.96 -8.09
C GLU A 240 -5.16 9.45 -8.28
N ARG A 241 -4.17 10.29 -7.99
CA ARG A 241 -2.76 9.89 -8.07
C ARG A 241 -2.37 8.86 -7.02
N ALA A 242 -2.86 9.04 -5.79
CA ALA A 242 -2.61 8.09 -4.70
C ALA A 242 -3.20 6.70 -4.97
N GLU A 243 -4.28 6.60 -5.76
CA GLU A 243 -4.88 5.32 -6.12
C GLU A 243 -3.97 4.44 -6.98
N ASP A 244 -3.20 5.04 -7.89
CA ASP A 244 -2.22 4.32 -8.71
C ASP A 244 -1.08 3.78 -7.83
N ASP A 245 -0.56 4.61 -6.92
CA ASP A 245 0.47 4.22 -5.95
C ASP A 245 -0.02 3.16 -4.97
N LEU A 246 -1.30 3.24 -4.58
CA LEU A 246 -1.95 2.26 -3.72
C LEU A 246 -1.99 0.91 -4.41
N ALA A 247 -2.31 0.85 -5.70
CA ALA A 247 -2.34 -0.40 -6.45
C ALA A 247 -0.95 -1.07 -6.52
N LEU A 248 0.11 -0.28 -6.74
CA LEU A 248 1.50 -0.73 -6.65
C LEU A 248 1.83 -1.28 -5.24
N THR A 249 1.44 -0.53 -4.23
CA THR A 249 1.65 -0.89 -2.82
C THR A 249 0.93 -2.21 -2.48
N MET A 250 -0.30 -2.41 -2.93
CA MET A 250 -1.06 -3.65 -2.68
C MET A 250 -0.37 -4.89 -3.24
N ILE A 251 0.31 -4.80 -4.39
CA ILE A 251 1.09 -5.93 -4.93
C ILE A 251 2.29 -6.23 -4.02
N VAL A 252 3.04 -5.21 -3.63
CA VAL A 252 4.20 -5.39 -2.73
C VAL A 252 3.77 -5.96 -1.39
N MET A 253 2.66 -5.48 -0.83
CA MET A 253 2.10 -5.99 0.42
C MET A 253 1.61 -7.43 0.27
N TYR A 254 0.92 -7.76 -0.83
CA TYR A 254 0.53 -9.13 -1.15
C TYR A 254 1.75 -10.05 -1.18
N GLN A 255 2.83 -9.66 -1.84
CA GLN A 255 4.06 -10.45 -1.88
C GLN A 255 4.68 -10.63 -0.49
N LYS A 256 4.81 -9.55 0.27
CA LYS A 256 5.34 -9.55 1.64
C LYS A 256 4.57 -10.54 2.52
N TYR A 257 3.26 -10.41 2.59
CA TYR A 257 2.43 -11.27 3.44
C TYR A 257 2.30 -12.69 2.93
N THR A 258 2.33 -12.92 1.61
CA THR A 258 2.39 -14.28 1.06
C THR A 258 3.68 -14.99 1.46
N CYS A 259 4.83 -14.30 1.37
CA CYS A 259 6.10 -14.82 1.85
C CYS A 259 6.08 -15.11 3.36
N MET A 260 5.48 -14.23 4.17
CA MET A 260 5.32 -14.46 5.61
C MET A 260 4.49 -15.72 5.90
N LEU A 261 3.32 -15.86 5.27
CA LEU A 261 2.47 -17.04 5.42
C LEU A 261 3.18 -18.33 4.99
N LEU A 262 3.94 -18.29 3.89
CA LEU A 262 4.74 -19.43 3.45
C LEU A 262 5.81 -19.80 4.49
N ASN A 263 6.49 -18.81 5.06
CA ASN A 263 7.50 -19.03 6.11
C ASN A 263 6.89 -19.60 7.39
N GLU A 264 5.71 -19.14 7.81
CA GLU A 264 4.99 -19.70 8.96
C GLU A 264 4.61 -21.17 8.72
N LYS A 265 3.99 -21.47 7.55
CA LYS A 265 3.66 -22.85 7.16
C LYS A 265 4.89 -23.75 7.08
N ILE A 266 6.03 -23.21 6.63
CA ILE A 266 7.32 -23.92 6.64
C ILE A 266 7.71 -24.26 8.07
N HIS A 267 7.69 -23.28 8.96
CA HIS A 267 8.09 -23.43 10.36
C HIS A 267 7.23 -24.46 11.10
N GLU A 268 5.91 -24.37 10.99
CA GLU A 268 4.95 -25.32 11.61
C GLU A 268 5.19 -26.76 11.15
N ARG A 269 5.48 -26.96 9.85
CA ARG A 269 5.76 -28.29 9.29
C ARG A 269 7.11 -28.82 9.75
N PHE A 270 8.13 -27.97 9.85
CA PHE A 270 9.43 -28.36 10.40
C PHE A 270 9.36 -28.73 11.88
N GLN A 271 8.44 -28.10 12.64
CA GLN A 271 8.16 -28.47 14.04
C GLN A 271 7.28 -29.72 14.19
N GLY A 272 6.86 -30.34 13.09
CA GLY A 272 6.02 -31.56 13.12
C GLY A 272 4.58 -31.31 13.58
N ILE A 273 4.13 -30.06 13.62
CA ILE A 273 2.78 -29.68 14.08
C ILE A 273 1.72 -30.06 13.03
N SER A 274 2.13 -30.19 11.76
CA SER A 274 1.26 -30.52 10.62
C SER A 274 1.70 -31.81 9.91
N ALA A 275 0.73 -32.70 9.65
CA ALA A 275 0.93 -33.94 8.89
C ALA A 275 1.00 -33.74 7.35
N GLN A 276 0.91 -32.50 6.85
CA GLN A 276 0.93 -32.21 5.41
C GLN A 276 2.35 -32.25 4.83
N SER A 277 2.54 -32.97 3.72
CA SER A 277 3.87 -33.17 3.12
C SER A 277 4.52 -31.86 2.66
N ILE A 278 5.85 -31.77 2.82
CA ILE A 278 6.71 -30.69 2.31
C ILE A 278 6.52 -30.45 0.80
N ARG A 279 6.12 -31.48 0.04
CA ARG A 279 5.92 -31.41 -1.41
C ARG A 279 4.80 -30.45 -1.82
N GLY A 280 3.72 -30.37 -1.03
CA GLY A 280 2.60 -29.45 -1.30
C GLY A 280 2.99 -27.99 -1.12
N LEU A 281 3.79 -27.70 -0.10
CA LEU A 281 4.27 -26.33 0.15
C LEU A 281 5.36 -25.90 -0.83
N LYS A 282 6.22 -26.83 -1.29
CA LYS A 282 7.12 -26.56 -2.42
C LYS A 282 6.35 -26.18 -3.68
N LYS A 283 5.21 -26.84 -3.96
CA LYS A 283 4.36 -26.49 -5.09
C LYS A 283 3.75 -25.09 -4.93
N GLU A 284 3.19 -24.78 -3.76
CA GLU A 284 2.63 -23.45 -3.44
C GLU A 284 3.69 -22.33 -3.59
N ALA A 285 4.90 -22.56 -3.08
CA ALA A 285 6.02 -21.61 -3.20
C ALA A 285 6.53 -21.45 -4.65
N LEU A 286 6.46 -22.51 -5.47
CA LEU A 286 6.82 -22.45 -6.90
C LEU A 286 5.74 -21.77 -7.74
N GLU A 287 4.48 -21.86 -7.33
CA GLU A 287 3.34 -21.18 -7.97
C GLU A 287 3.29 -19.69 -7.58
N PHE A 288 3.90 -19.31 -6.46
CA PHE A 288 4.09 -17.90 -6.09
C PHE A 288 5.13 -17.23 -7.00
N ILE A 289 4.64 -16.47 -7.97
CA ILE A 289 5.48 -15.60 -8.80
C ILE A 289 5.80 -14.34 -7.98
N ALA A 290 7.02 -14.26 -7.44
CA ALA A 290 7.54 -12.99 -6.98
C ALA A 290 7.69 -12.06 -8.20
N TYR A 291 6.72 -11.15 -8.40
CA TYR A 291 6.88 -10.01 -9.29
C TYR A 291 8.21 -9.32 -8.98
N GLY A 292 9.15 -9.41 -9.93
CA GLY A 292 10.48 -8.82 -9.83
C GLY A 292 10.35 -7.34 -9.51
N THR A 293 11.24 -6.85 -8.65
CA THR A 293 11.36 -5.46 -8.22
C THR A 293 11.10 -4.50 -9.37
N LEU A 294 9.98 -3.76 -9.28
CA LEU A 294 9.64 -2.69 -10.20
C LEU A 294 10.81 -1.71 -10.28
N THR A 295 11.35 -1.51 -11.48
CA THR A 295 12.36 -0.47 -11.70
C THR A 295 11.66 0.90 -11.65
N PRO A 296 12.26 1.95 -11.06
CA PRO A 296 11.66 3.29 -10.97
C PRO A 296 11.17 3.86 -12.31
N SER A 297 11.78 3.44 -13.43
CA SER A 297 11.35 3.80 -14.80
C SER A 297 9.97 3.28 -15.19
N GLN A 298 9.46 2.24 -14.52
CA GLN A 298 8.12 1.68 -14.75
C GLN A 298 7.02 2.45 -14.00
N VAL A 299 7.39 3.27 -13.01
CA VAL A 299 6.47 4.12 -12.22
C VAL A 299 6.38 5.54 -12.80
N SER A 300 7.37 5.96 -13.58
CA SER A 300 7.42 7.30 -14.18
C SER A 300 6.95 7.27 -15.64
N LYS A 301 5.64 7.42 -15.87
CA LYS A 301 5.09 7.96 -17.12
C LYS A 301 4.41 9.31 -16.84
#